data_AF-A0A820QC17-F1
#
_entry.id   AF-A0A820QC17-F1
#
_cell.length_a   1.000
_cell.length_b   1.000
_cell.length_c   1.000
_cell.angle_alpha   90.00
_cell.angle_beta   90.00
_cell.angle_gamma   90.00
#
_symmetry.space_group_name_H-M   'P 1'
#
loop_
_entity.id
_entity.type
_entity.pdbx_description
1 polymer ?
#
loop_
_entity_poly.entity_id
_entity_poly.type
_entity_poly.pdbx_seq_one_letter_code
_entity_poly.pdbx_strand_id
1 'polypeptide(L)'
;MKLLLLYLLFCYINVNHGDLAYTTVVTFGDSLSDTGNGYRISQHTWPPLPPFNKNGSYTDNLTWNQILTQKLLNGATLQDFAYGFATIDSELVQGKMGSHANINGNYSIRNSTKPPGVRQQINDYINSTINKTVDFDRTLYVISIGSNDYYYDQALTTFKTVQSIIECINILILFGIRNLLVIN
;
A
#
# COMPACT_ATOMS: atom_id res chain seq x y z
N MET A 1 -45.54 17.45 -54.01
CA MET A 1 -45.33 17.79 -52.58
C MET A 1 -44.66 16.58 -51.92
N LYS A 2 -43.32 16.56 -51.87
CA LYS A 2 -42.53 15.44 -51.33
C LYS A 2 -42.37 15.65 -49.82
N LEU A 3 -42.92 14.76 -49.02
CA LEU A 3 -42.68 14.70 -47.58
C LEU A 3 -41.33 14.00 -47.37
N LEU A 4 -40.30 14.75 -46.97
CA LEU A 4 -39.00 14.19 -46.60
C LEU A 4 -39.06 13.85 -45.09
N LEU A 5 -39.18 12.56 -44.76
CA LEU A 5 -39.03 12.10 -43.37
C LEU A 5 -37.54 12.08 -43.03
N LEU A 6 -37.10 13.00 -42.16
CA LEU A 6 -35.73 13.03 -41.65
C LEU A 6 -35.63 12.02 -40.49
N TYR A 7 -35.06 10.83 -40.75
CA TYR A 7 -34.70 9.88 -39.72
C TYR A 7 -33.45 10.39 -38.99
N LEU A 8 -33.63 10.96 -37.79
CA LEU A 8 -32.54 11.19 -36.85
C LEU A 8 -32.09 9.82 -36.30
N LEU A 9 -31.01 9.27 -36.84
CA LEU A 9 -30.25 8.21 -36.18
C LEU A 9 -29.66 8.82 -34.89
N PHE A 10 -30.32 8.59 -33.76
CA PHE A 10 -29.63 8.60 -32.48
C PHE A 10 -28.71 7.38 -32.46
N CYS A 11 -27.45 7.59 -32.82
CA CYS A 11 -26.40 6.67 -32.40
C CYS A 11 -26.39 6.72 -30.87
N TYR A 12 -27.06 5.76 -30.24
CA TYR A 12 -26.74 5.37 -28.87
C TYR A 12 -25.30 4.87 -28.90
N ILE A 13 -24.36 5.78 -28.65
CA ILE A 13 -23.06 5.38 -28.15
C ILE A 13 -23.39 4.80 -26.78
N ASN A 14 -23.50 3.47 -26.70
CA ASN A 14 -23.24 2.80 -25.45
C ASN A 14 -21.81 3.20 -25.09
N VAL A 15 -21.67 4.24 -24.27
CA VAL A 15 -20.48 4.36 -23.44
C VAL A 15 -20.56 3.12 -22.57
N ASN A 16 -19.91 2.05 -23.01
CA ASN A 16 -19.47 1.04 -22.07
C ASN A 16 -18.76 1.87 -21.00
N HIS A 17 -19.34 1.92 -19.80
CA HIS A 17 -18.57 2.32 -18.63
C HIS A 17 -17.42 1.33 -18.61
N GLY A 18 -16.31 1.72 -19.24
CA GLY A 18 -15.18 0.83 -19.49
C GLY A 18 -14.86 0.14 -18.19
N ASP A 19 -14.63 -1.17 -18.24
CA ASP A 19 -14.25 -1.96 -17.08
C ASP A 19 -13.33 -1.13 -16.19
N LEU A 20 -13.61 -1.07 -14.89
CA LEU A 20 -12.83 -0.25 -13.95
C LEU A 20 -11.35 -0.43 -14.22
N ALA A 21 -10.62 0.69 -14.26
CA ALA A 21 -9.23 0.72 -14.72
C ALA A 21 -8.35 -0.32 -14.00
N TYR A 22 -8.65 -0.60 -12.73
CA TYR A 22 -7.90 -1.55 -11.92
C TYR A 22 -8.83 -2.53 -11.19
N THR A 23 -8.52 -3.83 -11.29
CA THR A 23 -9.17 -4.91 -10.53
C THR A 23 -8.33 -5.41 -9.36
N THR A 24 -7.07 -4.99 -9.28
CA THR A 24 -6.19 -5.30 -8.15
C THR A 24 -5.42 -4.05 -7.76
N VAL A 25 -5.26 -3.85 -6.45
CA VAL A 25 -4.37 -2.86 -5.86
C VAL A 25 -3.35 -3.60 -5.01
N VAL A 26 -2.06 -3.41 -5.30
CA VAL A 26 -0.96 -3.90 -4.47
C VAL A 26 -0.39 -2.71 -3.71
N THR A 27 -0.37 -2.76 -2.39
CA THR A 27 0.10 -1.64 -1.55
C THR A 27 1.33 -2.03 -0.76
N PHE A 28 2.39 -1.26 -0.95
CA PHE A 28 3.61 -1.26 -0.13
C PHE A 28 3.63 0.01 0.71
N GLY A 29 4.08 -0.09 1.95
CA GLY A 29 4.15 1.08 2.80
C GLY A 29 4.22 0.79 4.30
N ASP A 30 3.77 1.79 5.06
CA ASP A 30 3.81 1.80 6.50
C ASP A 30 2.42 1.70 7.17
N SER A 31 2.32 2.19 8.41
CA SER A 31 1.09 2.23 9.22
C SER A 31 -0.08 2.94 8.54
N LEU A 32 0.17 3.88 7.62
CA LEU A 32 -0.90 4.58 6.91
C LEU A 32 -1.67 3.65 5.96
N SER A 33 -1.07 2.52 5.56
CA SER A 33 -1.67 1.58 4.62
C SER A 33 -1.85 0.17 5.17
N ASP A 34 -1.12 -0.19 6.24
CA ASP A 34 -1.17 -1.50 6.88
C ASP A 34 -2.58 -1.85 7.41
N THR A 35 -3.13 -2.94 6.90
CA THR A 35 -4.46 -3.48 7.25
C THR A 35 -4.44 -4.54 8.36
N GLY A 36 -3.27 -4.86 8.93
CA GLY A 36 -3.10 -5.82 10.02
C GLY A 36 -1.81 -6.66 9.97
N ASN A 37 -0.93 -6.45 8.99
CA ASN A 37 0.35 -7.13 8.88
C ASN A 37 1.27 -6.85 10.07
N GLY A 38 1.35 -5.60 10.53
CA GLY A 38 2.07 -5.21 11.74
C GLY A 38 1.56 -5.94 12.98
N TYR A 39 0.23 -6.04 13.11
CA TYR A 39 -0.44 -6.78 14.18
C TYR A 39 -0.14 -8.27 14.17
N ARG A 40 -0.10 -8.87 12.99
CA ARG A 40 0.25 -10.29 12.84
C ARG A 40 1.71 -10.56 13.23
N ILE A 41 2.66 -9.76 12.77
CA ILE A 41 4.10 -10.01 13.09
C ILE A 41 4.45 -9.69 14.54
N SER A 42 3.67 -8.84 15.20
CA SER A 42 3.80 -8.58 16.63
C SER A 42 3.15 -9.66 17.50
N GLN A 43 2.66 -10.76 16.92
CA GLN A 43 1.87 -11.79 17.61
C GLN A 43 0.63 -11.21 18.30
N HIS A 44 -0.04 -10.28 17.62
CA HIS A 44 -1.24 -9.60 18.08
C HIS A 44 -1.03 -8.73 19.33
N THR A 45 0.19 -8.21 19.54
CA THR A 45 0.50 -7.34 20.69
C THR A 45 0.53 -5.85 20.36
N TRP A 46 0.66 -5.50 19.08
CA TRP A 46 0.72 -4.12 18.62
C TRP A 46 0.19 -3.94 17.19
N PRO A 47 -0.64 -2.94 16.89
CA PRO A 47 -1.03 -1.86 17.79
C PRO A 47 -2.03 -2.30 18.87
N PRO A 48 -2.12 -1.57 20.01
CA PRO A 48 -3.00 -1.95 21.10
C PRO A 48 -4.48 -1.75 20.79
N LEU A 49 -5.30 -2.76 21.07
CA LEU A 49 -6.74 -2.67 20.90
C LEU A 49 -7.41 -2.41 22.25
N PRO A 50 -8.38 -1.46 22.39
CA PRO A 50 -8.70 -0.29 21.54
C PRO A 50 -7.66 0.87 21.71
N PRO A 51 -7.64 1.91 20.84
CA PRO A 51 -8.67 2.36 19.88
C PRO A 51 -8.48 1.88 18.43
N PHE A 52 -7.42 1.15 18.13
CA PHE A 52 -7.19 0.63 16.78
C PHE A 52 -8.22 -0.45 16.40
N ASN A 53 -8.45 -0.65 15.10
CA ASN A 53 -9.47 -1.59 14.65
C ASN A 53 -9.09 -3.03 15.02
N LYS A 54 -10.09 -3.91 15.09
CA LYS A 54 -9.91 -5.32 15.50
C LYS A 54 -8.96 -6.14 14.61
N ASN A 55 -8.71 -5.68 13.39
CA ASN A 55 -7.80 -6.32 12.45
C ASN A 55 -6.34 -5.85 12.65
N GLY A 56 -6.12 -4.82 13.48
CA GLY A 56 -4.80 -4.33 13.84
C GLY A 56 -4.22 -3.28 12.89
N SER A 57 -5.06 -2.59 12.11
CA SER A 57 -4.65 -1.41 11.35
C SER A 57 -4.57 -0.17 12.26
N TYR A 58 -3.80 0.85 11.85
CA TYR A 58 -3.55 2.06 12.63
C TYR A 58 -4.67 3.12 12.55
N THR A 59 -5.91 2.67 12.38
CA THR A 59 -7.13 3.48 12.40
C THR A 59 -8.23 2.71 13.13
N ASP A 60 -9.28 3.39 13.56
CA ASP A 60 -10.48 2.81 14.17
C ASP A 60 -11.45 2.15 13.17
N ASN A 61 -11.20 2.27 11.86
CA ASN A 61 -12.07 1.78 10.79
C ASN A 61 -11.27 1.23 9.58
N LEU A 62 -11.74 1.47 8.35
CA LEU A 62 -11.05 1.09 7.12
C LEU A 62 -9.87 2.02 6.84
N THR A 63 -8.73 1.46 6.42
CA THR A 63 -7.61 2.22 5.87
C THR A 63 -7.97 2.83 4.50
N TRP A 64 -7.19 3.81 4.03
CA TRP A 64 -7.48 4.49 2.76
C TRP A 64 -7.44 3.53 1.56
N ASN A 65 -6.53 2.55 1.55
CA ASN A 65 -6.42 1.53 0.49
C ASN A 65 -7.59 0.53 0.53
N GLN A 66 -8.15 0.23 1.71
CA GLN A 66 -9.42 -0.48 1.83
C GLN A 66 -10.58 0.35 1.29
N ILE A 67 -10.62 1.66 1.58
CA ILE A 67 -11.65 2.56 1.04
C ILE A 67 -11.55 2.63 -0.50
N LEU A 68 -10.34 2.78 -1.04
CA LEU A 68 -10.07 2.81 -2.47
C LEU A 68 -10.61 1.55 -3.16
N THR A 69 -10.21 0.38 -2.67
CA THR A 69 -10.60 -0.90 -3.28
C THR A 69 -12.09 -1.21 -3.11
N GLN A 70 -12.62 -1.06 -1.90
CA GLN A 70 -14.01 -1.45 -1.60
C GLN A 70 -15.03 -0.46 -2.13
N LYS A 71 -14.74 0.85 -2.10
CA LYS A 71 -15.73 1.88 -2.43
C LYS A 71 -15.51 2.54 -3.78
N LEU A 72 -14.26 2.76 -4.19
CA LEU A 72 -13.95 3.53 -5.41
C LEU A 72 -13.64 2.64 -6.61
N LEU A 73 -13.12 1.43 -6.38
CA LEU A 73 -12.78 0.44 -7.42
C LEU A 73 -13.73 -0.77 -7.38
N ASN A 74 -14.97 -0.57 -6.90
CA ASN A 74 -16.06 -1.55 -6.92
C ASN A 74 -15.67 -2.96 -6.43
N GLY A 75 -14.95 -3.03 -5.31
CA GLY A 75 -14.53 -4.31 -4.73
C GLY A 75 -13.31 -4.93 -5.40
N ALA A 76 -12.43 -4.12 -6.00
CA ALA A 76 -11.12 -4.57 -6.45
C ALA A 76 -10.37 -5.33 -5.33
N THR A 77 -9.54 -6.29 -5.73
CA THR A 77 -8.75 -7.06 -4.75
C THR A 77 -7.64 -6.18 -4.17
N LEU A 78 -7.58 -6.09 -2.83
CA LEU A 78 -6.45 -5.49 -2.13
C LEU A 78 -5.42 -6.56 -1.77
N GLN A 79 -4.19 -6.39 -2.24
CA GLN A 79 -3.01 -7.14 -1.78
C GLN A 79 -2.15 -6.21 -0.93
N ASP A 80 -2.26 -6.34 0.38
CA ASP A 80 -1.57 -5.49 1.34
C ASP A 80 -0.24 -6.10 1.78
N PHE A 81 0.85 -5.42 1.41
CA PHE A 81 2.21 -5.73 1.85
C PHE A 81 2.75 -4.66 2.81
N ALA A 82 1.97 -3.65 3.18
CA ALA A 82 2.41 -2.61 4.10
C ALA A 82 2.53 -3.15 5.53
N TYR A 83 3.46 -2.59 6.29
CA TYR A 83 3.69 -2.93 7.69
C TYR A 83 3.87 -1.67 8.52
N GLY A 84 3.17 -1.57 9.65
CA GLY A 84 3.40 -0.49 10.61
C GLY A 84 4.87 -0.33 10.96
N PHE A 85 5.33 0.93 11.00
CA PHE A 85 6.73 1.32 11.23
C PHE A 85 7.74 0.93 10.13
N ALA A 86 7.29 0.44 8.97
CA ALA A 86 8.18 0.25 7.84
C ALA A 86 8.83 1.57 7.41
N THR A 87 10.08 1.48 6.97
CA THR A 87 10.86 2.54 6.29
C THR A 87 10.93 2.22 4.79
N ILE A 88 11.56 3.07 3.98
CA ILE A 88 11.74 2.78 2.55
C ILE A 88 12.53 1.49 2.32
N ASP A 89 13.53 1.24 3.17
CA ASP A 89 14.42 0.10 3.08
C ASP A 89 15.01 -0.20 4.46
N SER A 90 14.78 -1.42 4.96
CA SER A 90 15.30 -1.85 6.25
C SER A 90 16.83 -1.86 6.31
N GLU A 91 17.51 -1.99 5.17
CA GLU A 91 18.98 -1.94 5.10
C GLU A 91 19.51 -0.50 5.12
N LEU A 92 18.70 0.49 4.73
CA LEU A 92 19.03 1.91 4.85
C LEU A 92 18.77 2.41 6.28
N VAL A 93 17.55 2.20 6.77
CA VAL A 93 17.13 2.53 8.13
C VAL A 93 16.15 1.46 8.59
N GLN A 94 16.47 0.74 9.67
CA GLN A 94 15.57 -0.30 10.20
C GLN A 94 14.48 0.29 11.09
N GLY A 95 13.22 0.21 10.64
CA GLY A 95 12.05 0.47 11.47
C GLY A 95 11.90 -0.49 12.65
N LYS A 96 11.26 -0.07 13.75
CA LYS A 96 11.14 -0.88 14.98
C LYS A 96 9.81 -0.63 15.70
N MET A 97 8.98 -1.67 15.77
CA MET A 97 7.75 -1.66 16.56
C MET A 97 8.06 -1.77 18.06
N GLY A 98 7.14 -1.30 18.90
CA GLY A 98 7.20 -1.52 20.36
C GLY A 98 8.30 -0.75 21.11
N SER A 99 9.12 0.04 20.40
CA SER A 99 10.23 0.82 20.98
C SER A 99 9.73 2.16 21.51
N HIS A 100 8.83 2.17 22.50
CA HIS A 100 8.44 3.38 23.20
C HIS A 100 8.82 3.29 24.68
N ALA A 101 9.74 4.16 25.10
CA ALA A 101 10.12 4.31 26.51
C ALA A 101 9.12 5.15 27.33
N ASN A 102 8.10 5.76 26.71
CA ASN A 102 7.22 6.76 27.35
C ASN A 102 5.72 6.40 27.40
N ILE A 103 5.32 5.16 27.10
CA ILE A 103 3.96 4.68 27.37
C ILE A 103 3.95 3.96 28.72
N ASN A 104 3.64 4.71 29.78
CA ASN A 104 3.24 4.27 31.12
C ASN A 104 3.32 2.75 31.36
N GLY A 105 4.51 2.23 31.65
CA GLY A 105 4.82 0.97 32.37
C GLY A 105 4.26 -0.38 31.89
N ASN A 106 3.22 -0.42 31.06
CA ASN A 106 2.45 -1.63 30.72
C ASN A 106 2.42 -1.94 29.22
N TYR A 107 2.85 -1.00 28.36
CA TYR A 107 3.03 -1.21 26.92
C TYR A 107 4.51 -1.22 26.49
N SER A 108 5.42 -1.46 27.43
CA SER A 108 6.79 -1.85 27.11
C SER A 108 6.79 -3.22 26.44
N ILE A 109 6.52 -3.23 25.13
CA ILE A 109 6.66 -4.42 24.31
C ILE A 109 8.14 -4.73 24.25
N ARG A 110 8.53 -5.79 24.98
CA ARG A 110 9.89 -6.35 25.02
C ARG A 110 10.31 -7.02 23.70
N ASN A 111 9.60 -6.75 22.62
CA ASN A 111 9.91 -7.21 21.28
C ASN A 111 10.09 -5.98 20.38
N SER A 112 11.36 -5.65 20.11
CA SER A 112 11.74 -4.77 19.01
C SER A 112 11.48 -5.50 17.69
N THR A 113 10.21 -5.77 17.38
CA THR A 113 9.81 -6.40 16.13
C THR A 113 10.20 -5.48 14.98
N LYS A 114 10.98 -6.02 14.04
CA LYS A 114 11.49 -5.31 12.89
C LYS A 114 10.58 -5.59 11.70
N PRO A 115 9.70 -4.65 11.30
CA PRO A 115 8.96 -4.81 10.05
C PRO A 115 9.92 -4.80 8.85
N PRO A 116 9.55 -5.44 7.73
CA PRO A 116 10.23 -5.26 6.46
C PRO A 116 9.98 -3.84 5.94
N GLY A 117 11.02 -3.18 5.44
CA GLY A 117 10.91 -1.93 4.69
C GLY A 117 10.32 -2.17 3.31
N VAL A 118 9.93 -1.10 2.61
CA VAL A 118 9.25 -1.19 1.31
C VAL A 118 10.06 -1.98 0.28
N ARG A 119 11.40 -1.86 0.25
CA ARG A 119 12.25 -2.70 -0.62
C ARG A 119 12.02 -4.19 -0.37
N GLN A 120 11.98 -4.61 0.90
CA GLN A 120 11.75 -6.01 1.27
C GLN A 120 10.31 -6.43 0.96
N GLN A 121 9.33 -5.56 1.20
CA GLN A 121 7.92 -5.81 0.84
C GLN A 121 7.72 -6.03 -0.67
N ILE A 122 8.42 -5.25 -1.52
CA ILE A 122 8.43 -5.43 -2.98
C ILE A 122 9.01 -6.80 -3.34
N ASN A 123 10.13 -7.17 -2.74
CA ASN A 123 10.73 -8.50 -2.97
C ASN A 123 9.79 -9.63 -2.55
N ASP A 124 9.12 -9.51 -1.40
CA ASP A 124 8.14 -10.48 -0.92
C ASP A 124 6.97 -10.62 -1.91
N TYR A 125 6.48 -9.51 -2.47
CA TYR A 125 5.46 -9.53 -3.51
C TYR A 125 5.94 -10.25 -4.77
N ILE A 126 7.10 -9.87 -5.32
CA ILE A 126 7.68 -10.50 -6.51
C ILE A 126 7.83 -12.00 -6.27
N ASN A 127 8.39 -12.41 -5.14
CA ASN A 127 8.54 -13.82 -4.77
C ASN A 127 7.18 -14.55 -4.70
N SER A 128 6.14 -13.90 -4.16
CA SER A 128 4.80 -14.47 -4.06
C SER A 128 4.10 -14.69 -5.42
N THR A 129 4.66 -14.14 -6.50
CA THR A 129 4.10 -14.16 -7.86
C THR A 129 4.85 -15.06 -8.85
N ILE A 130 6.00 -15.63 -8.49
CA ILE A 130 6.85 -16.43 -9.41
C ILE A 130 6.08 -17.50 -10.19
N ASN A 131 5.06 -18.11 -9.59
CA ASN A 131 4.23 -19.16 -10.20
C ASN A 131 2.79 -18.72 -10.49
N LYS A 132 2.56 -17.41 -10.63
CA LYS A 132 1.23 -16.82 -10.87
C LYS A 132 1.27 -15.94 -12.10
N THR A 133 0.18 -15.94 -12.86
CA THR A 133 -0.03 -14.92 -13.90
C THR A 133 -0.48 -13.63 -13.21
N VAL A 134 0.26 -12.55 -13.45
CA VAL A 134 -0.06 -11.20 -12.96
C VAL A 134 -0.62 -10.39 -14.12
N ASP A 135 -1.82 -9.83 -13.95
CA ASP A 135 -2.39 -8.87 -14.90
C ASP A 135 -1.88 -7.47 -14.59
N PHE A 136 -0.72 -7.14 -15.15
CA PHE A 136 -0.06 -5.85 -14.93
C PHE A 136 -0.86 -4.66 -15.47
N ASP A 137 -1.68 -4.87 -16.51
CA ASP A 137 -2.50 -3.80 -17.11
C ASP A 137 -3.64 -3.39 -16.17
N ARG A 138 -4.19 -4.34 -15.41
CA ARG A 138 -5.30 -4.12 -14.47
C ARG A 138 -4.88 -4.06 -12.99
N THR A 139 -3.58 -3.99 -12.71
CA THR A 139 -3.05 -3.86 -11.34
C THR A 139 -2.47 -2.48 -11.12
N LEU A 140 -2.95 -1.79 -10.08
CA LEU A 140 -2.36 -0.56 -9.56
C LEU A 140 -1.40 -0.88 -8.42
N TYR A 141 -0.15 -0.48 -8.56
CA TYR A 141 0.87 -0.57 -7.52
C TYR A 141 0.95 0.74 -6.76
N VAL A 142 1.06 0.66 -5.44
CA VAL A 142 1.16 1.84 -4.58
C VAL A 142 2.38 1.72 -3.69
N ILE A 143 3.20 2.77 -3.66
CA ILE A 143 4.22 2.99 -2.61
C ILE A 143 3.74 4.16 -1.75
N SER A 144 3.50 3.93 -0.46
CA SER A 144 3.10 4.97 0.51
C SER A 144 4.04 4.94 1.72
N ILE A 145 5.03 5.82 1.73
CA ILE A 145 6.17 5.73 2.66
C ILE A 145 6.94 7.04 2.80
N GLY A 146 7.68 7.18 3.90
CA GLY A 146 8.76 8.17 4.04
C GLY A 146 8.91 8.75 5.44
N SER A 147 7.82 8.85 6.20
CA SER A 147 7.82 9.49 7.53
C SER A 147 8.71 8.75 8.55
N ASN A 148 8.67 7.41 8.53
CA ASN A 148 9.43 6.58 9.47
C ASN A 148 10.94 6.67 9.25
N ASP A 149 11.40 6.93 8.04
CA ASP A 149 12.82 7.06 7.71
C ASP A 149 13.48 8.16 8.56
N TYR A 150 12.85 9.34 8.61
CA TYR A 150 13.33 10.47 9.42
C TYR A 150 13.04 10.31 10.91
N TYR A 151 12.01 9.54 11.27
CA TYR A 151 11.73 9.21 12.66
C TYR A 151 12.84 8.34 13.26
N TYR A 152 13.30 7.32 12.53
CA TYR A 152 14.30 6.37 12.99
C TYR A 152 15.75 6.81 12.74
N ASP A 153 15.99 7.66 11.72
CA ASP A 153 17.27 8.29 11.48
C ASP A 153 17.08 9.79 11.15
N GLN A 154 17.23 10.63 12.18
CA GLN A 154 17.08 12.09 12.06
C GLN A 154 18.21 12.74 11.25
N ALA A 155 19.33 12.03 11.02
CA ALA A 155 20.42 12.51 10.18
C ALA A 155 20.25 12.09 8.71
N LEU A 156 19.25 11.27 8.39
CA LEU A 156 18.98 10.83 7.03
C LEU A 156 18.57 12.02 6.16
N THR A 157 19.30 12.23 5.08
CA THR A 157 18.99 13.28 4.10
C THR A 157 17.82 12.86 3.22
N THR A 158 16.97 13.81 2.82
CA THR A 158 15.90 13.58 1.84
C THR A 158 16.39 12.96 0.54
N PHE A 159 17.61 13.29 0.11
CA PHE A 159 18.25 12.69 -1.06
C PHE A 159 18.34 11.16 -0.97
N LYS A 160 18.78 10.60 0.17
CA LYS A 160 18.90 9.15 0.36
C LYS A 160 17.52 8.46 0.33
N THR A 161 16.53 9.06 0.97
CA THR A 161 15.15 8.53 0.98
C THR A 161 14.56 8.52 -0.42
N VAL A 162 14.65 9.64 -1.16
CA VAL A 162 14.17 9.74 -2.54
C VAL A 162 14.93 8.81 -3.48
N GLN A 163 16.25 8.69 -3.32
CA GLN A 163 17.04 7.74 -4.10
C GLN A 163 16.56 6.31 -3.87
N SER A 164 16.32 5.91 -2.62
CA SER A 164 15.81 4.57 -2.32
C SER A 164 14.40 4.34 -2.86
N ILE A 165 13.53 5.36 -2.86
CA ILE A 165 12.22 5.30 -3.55
C ILE A 165 12.41 5.03 -5.04
N ILE A 166 13.30 5.77 -5.72
CA ILE A 166 13.58 5.59 -7.15
C ILE A 166 14.11 4.17 -7.42
N GLU A 167 14.99 3.64 -6.56
CA GLU A 167 15.49 2.27 -6.68
C GLU A 167 14.36 1.22 -6.55
N CYS A 168 13.45 1.39 -5.60
CA CYS A 168 12.24 0.55 -5.48
C CYS A 168 11.34 0.63 -6.71
N ILE A 169 11.15 1.83 -7.27
CA ILE A 169 10.40 2.04 -8.51
C ILE A 169 11.06 1.30 -9.67
N ASN A 170 12.40 1.38 -9.80
CA ASN A 170 13.15 0.67 -10.84
C ASN A 170 13.01 -0.85 -10.72
N ILE A 171 13.02 -1.42 -9.49
CA ILE A 171 12.76 -2.84 -9.27
C ILE A 171 11.38 -3.24 -9.81
N LEU A 172 10.34 -2.45 -9.49
CA LEU A 172 8.99 -2.71 -9.97
C LEU A 172 8.86 -2.56 -11.50
N ILE A 173 9.49 -1.55 -12.10
CA ILE A 173 9.50 -1.37 -13.56
C ILE A 173 10.15 -2.57 -14.24
N LEU A 174 11.29 -3.05 -13.72
CA LEU A 174 11.96 -4.25 -14.22
C LEU A 174 11.12 -5.52 -14.02
N PHE A 175 10.29 -5.57 -12.98
CA PHE A 175 9.31 -6.63 -12.77
C PHE A 175 8.15 -6.59 -13.78
N GLY A 176 7.91 -5.44 -14.43
CA GLY A 176 6.92 -5.29 -15.51
C GLY A 176 5.67 -4.52 -15.13
N ILE A 177 5.65 -3.80 -13.99
CA ILE A 177 4.49 -3.00 -13.61
C ILE A 177 4.19 -1.90 -14.64
N ARG A 178 2.91 -1.53 -14.79
CA ARG A 178 2.48 -0.49 -15.73
C ARG A 178 1.78 0.70 -15.09
N ASN A 179 1.20 0.50 -13.90
CA ASN A 179 0.42 1.51 -13.20
C ASN A 179 0.98 1.68 -11.79
N LEU A 180 1.48 2.87 -11.48
CA LEU A 180 2.12 3.17 -10.20
C LEU A 180 1.56 4.47 -9.62
N LEU A 181 1.24 4.44 -8.33
CA LEU A 181 0.98 5.61 -7.50
C LEU A 181 2.06 5.68 -6.42
N VAL A 182 2.67 6.85 -6.26
CA VAL A 182 3.63 7.13 -5.18
C VAL A 182 3.04 8.21 -4.28
N ILE A 183 3.01 7.94 -2.97
CA ILE A 183 2.56 8.86 -1.93
C ILE A 183 3.73 9.02 -0.97
N ASN A 184 4.18 10.26 -0.77
CA ASN A 184 5.27 10.63 0.14
C ASN A 184 4.80 11.72 1.10
#